data_AF-A0A2D9M4Q5-F1
#
_entry.id   AF-A0A2D9M4Q5-F1
#
_cell.length_a   1.000
_cell.length_b   1.000
_cell.length_c   1.000
_cell.angle_alpha   90.00
_cell.angle_beta   90.00
_cell.angle_gamma   90.00
#
_symmetry.space_group_name_H-M   'P 1'
#
loop_
_entity.id
_entity.type
_entity.pdbx_description
1 polymer ?
#
loop_
_entity_poly.entity_id
_entity_poly.type
_entity_poly.pdbx_seq_one_letter_code
_entity_poly.pdbx_strand_id
1 'polypeptide(L)'
;MAQWPIPPDLHSEIEGGPFCPFHEHSLGSRDGRIPRYNDSHACVRCVSALTEGRLSLDVHKIHKNYRRRFLEFWSFVEIREPDECWEWHGNTHSKSNSTYFAMPRHWSRARQYSAPRVAFWFTWGDIGRLPIKPVCGNNHCCNPLHWRAKGVPHYHVNRHMQKIDLEFSSNKLQHETQLFLETTLERDPKRFEKLQKANKLWIDFRLNSDKPVQIEDLIRAAAKEQGLNP
;
A
#
# COMPACT_ATOMS: atom_id res chain seq x y z
N MET A 1 -22.16 -23.85 10.94
CA MET A 1 -20.99 -23.23 10.30
C MET A 1 -19.80 -24.16 10.46
N ALA A 2 -19.35 -24.81 9.38
CA ALA A 2 -18.29 -25.82 9.45
C ALA A 2 -16.98 -25.19 9.95
N GLN A 3 -16.61 -25.49 11.19
CA GLN A 3 -15.25 -25.24 11.66
C GLN A 3 -14.35 -26.23 10.94
N TRP A 4 -13.60 -25.76 9.95
CA TRP A 4 -12.57 -26.57 9.32
C TRP A 4 -11.54 -26.91 10.41
N PRO A 5 -11.32 -28.20 10.72
CA PRO A 5 -10.29 -28.60 11.66
C PRO A 5 -8.95 -28.13 11.09
N ILE A 6 -8.16 -27.44 11.92
CA ILE A 6 -6.80 -27.08 11.52
C ILE A 6 -5.98 -28.36 11.66
N PRO A 7 -5.19 -28.75 10.65
CA PRO A 7 -4.25 -29.85 10.81
C PRO A 7 -3.32 -29.59 12.00
N PRO A 8 -3.02 -30.62 12.83
CA PRO A 8 -2.13 -30.47 13.98
C PRO A 8 -0.71 -30.04 13.57
N ASP A 9 -0.25 -30.46 12.39
CA ASP A 9 1.08 -30.15 11.83
C ASP A 9 1.04 -29.07 10.75
N LEU A 10 0.19 -28.06 10.93
CA LEU A 10 0.09 -26.96 9.98
C LEU A 10 1.47 -26.28 9.80
N HIS A 11 1.93 -26.17 8.54
CA HIS A 11 3.21 -25.54 8.17
C HIS A 11 4.46 -26.39 8.47
N SER A 12 4.32 -27.71 8.48
CA SER A 12 5.40 -28.67 8.70
C SER A 12 6.35 -28.85 7.52
N GLU A 13 5.82 -28.93 6.30
CA GLU A 13 6.60 -29.15 5.07
C GLU A 13 6.59 -27.95 4.13
N ILE A 14 7.74 -27.65 3.53
CA ILE A 14 7.93 -26.56 2.57
C ILE A 14 8.32 -27.14 1.20
N GLU A 15 7.56 -26.76 0.17
CA GLU A 15 7.83 -27.11 -1.22
C GLU A 15 8.01 -25.86 -2.09
N GLY A 16 8.71 -26.03 -3.22
CA GLY A 16 8.89 -24.97 -4.21
C GLY A 16 7.66 -24.84 -5.12
N GLY A 17 6.89 -23.77 -4.95
CA GLY A 17 5.67 -23.51 -5.73
C GLY A 17 5.75 -22.28 -6.64
N PRO A 18 4.63 -21.90 -7.28
CA PRO A 18 4.59 -20.81 -8.26
C PRO A 18 4.64 -19.43 -7.61
N PHE A 19 4.78 -18.40 -8.47
CA PHE A 19 4.94 -17.00 -8.08
C PHE A 19 3.93 -16.51 -7.04
N CYS A 20 4.42 -15.64 -6.16
CA CYS A 20 3.66 -14.98 -5.12
C CYS A 20 3.06 -13.69 -5.70
N PRO A 21 1.86 -13.27 -5.27
CA PRO A 21 1.36 -11.95 -5.61
C PRO A 21 2.31 -10.81 -5.22
N PHE A 22 3.14 -10.99 -4.19
CA PHE A 22 4.18 -10.03 -3.80
C PHE A 22 5.47 -10.28 -4.55
N HIS A 23 5.96 -9.26 -5.27
CA HIS A 23 7.12 -9.43 -6.14
C HIS A 23 8.42 -9.66 -5.36
N GLU A 24 8.58 -9.02 -4.20
CA GLU A 24 9.77 -9.19 -3.34
C GLU A 24 9.93 -10.62 -2.83
N HIS A 25 8.81 -11.33 -2.61
CA HIS A 25 8.83 -12.73 -2.18
C HIS A 25 9.27 -13.69 -3.29
N SER A 26 9.29 -13.20 -4.53
CA SER A 26 9.76 -13.93 -5.71
C SER A 26 11.25 -13.70 -5.99
N LEU A 27 11.87 -12.68 -5.35
CA LEU A 27 13.29 -12.36 -5.52
C LEU A 27 14.14 -13.34 -4.69
N GLY A 28 15.03 -14.08 -5.36
CA GLY A 28 16.03 -14.94 -4.72
C GLY A 28 16.00 -16.42 -5.10
N SER A 29 14.97 -16.89 -5.82
CA SER A 29 14.95 -18.27 -6.29
C SER A 29 15.58 -18.39 -7.68
N ARG A 30 16.74 -19.04 -7.77
CA ARG A 30 17.40 -19.35 -9.05
C ARG A 30 16.48 -20.14 -10.00
N ASP A 31 15.59 -20.96 -9.43
CA ASP A 31 14.69 -21.83 -10.17
C ASP A 31 13.32 -21.18 -10.45
N GLY A 32 13.13 -19.92 -10.04
CA GLY A 32 11.85 -19.21 -10.18
C GLY A 32 10.71 -19.77 -9.31
N ARG A 33 11.03 -20.63 -8.33
CA ARG A 33 10.07 -21.24 -7.40
C ARG A 33 10.12 -20.60 -6.02
N ILE A 34 8.96 -20.39 -5.39
CA ILE A 34 8.87 -19.74 -4.09
C ILE A 34 8.56 -20.79 -3.02
N PRO A 35 9.20 -20.72 -1.83
CA PRO A 35 8.86 -21.61 -0.73
C PRO A 35 7.42 -21.39 -0.28
N ARG A 36 6.64 -22.46 -0.33
CA ARG A 36 5.24 -22.52 0.11
C ARG A 36 5.03 -23.73 1.02
N TYR A 37 4.12 -23.62 1.96
CA TYR A 37 3.72 -24.77 2.77
C TYR A 37 2.88 -25.75 1.96
N ASN A 38 3.14 -27.04 2.09
CA ASN A 38 2.45 -28.09 1.34
C ASN A 38 0.93 -28.09 1.65
N ASP A 39 0.56 -28.08 2.93
CA ASP A 39 -0.85 -28.20 3.37
C ASP A 39 -1.72 -26.99 3.00
N SER A 40 -1.20 -25.79 3.29
CA SER A 40 -1.97 -24.55 3.14
C SER A 40 -1.74 -23.89 1.78
N HIS A 41 -0.68 -24.26 1.06
CA HIS A 41 -0.14 -23.55 -0.11
C HIS A 41 0.20 -22.07 0.15
N ALA A 42 0.26 -21.67 1.43
CA ALA A 42 0.62 -20.33 1.83
C ALA A 42 2.09 -20.06 1.53
N CYS A 43 2.41 -18.83 1.13
CA CYS A 43 3.80 -18.44 0.92
C CYS A 43 4.49 -18.26 2.28
N VAL A 44 5.63 -18.91 2.47
CA VAL A 44 6.38 -18.88 3.74
C VAL A 44 6.75 -17.44 4.14
N ARG A 45 7.20 -16.63 3.17
CA ARG A 45 7.54 -15.21 3.41
C ARG A 45 6.32 -14.36 3.76
N CYS A 46 5.16 -14.63 3.16
CA CYS A 46 3.92 -13.97 3.54
C CYS A 46 3.47 -14.33 4.95
N VAL A 47 3.60 -15.59 5.35
CA VAL A 47 3.28 -16.03 6.72
C VAL A 47 4.25 -15.38 7.72
N SER A 48 5.55 -15.31 7.42
CA SER A 48 6.53 -14.58 8.25
C SER A 48 6.20 -13.10 8.37
N ALA A 49 5.88 -12.43 7.25
CA ALA A 49 5.48 -11.03 7.26
C ALA A 49 4.21 -10.78 8.10
N LEU A 50 3.26 -11.70 8.03
CA LEU A 50 2.04 -11.68 8.85
C LEU A 50 2.35 -11.86 10.34
N THR A 51 3.24 -12.79 10.71
CA THR A 51 3.68 -12.95 12.11
C THR A 51 4.47 -11.75 12.61
N GLU A 52 5.17 -11.03 11.74
CA GLU A 52 5.84 -9.79 12.10
C GLU A 52 4.90 -8.58 12.16
N GLY A 53 3.63 -8.75 11.78
CA GLY A 53 2.65 -7.66 11.75
C GLY A 53 2.91 -6.65 10.62
N ARG A 54 3.60 -7.05 9.55
CA ARG A 54 3.85 -6.18 8.39
C ARG A 54 2.66 -6.24 7.43
N LEU A 55 1.89 -5.15 7.38
CA LEU A 55 0.85 -4.92 6.39
C LEU A 55 1.34 -3.93 5.33
N SER A 56 0.94 -4.13 4.07
CA SER A 56 1.20 -3.16 2.99
C SER A 56 0.00 -3.01 2.07
N LEU A 57 -0.35 -1.76 1.74
CA LEU A 57 -1.39 -1.40 0.77
C LEU A 57 -0.77 -0.74 -0.47
N ASP A 58 0.31 -1.31 -0.98
CA ASP A 58 1.12 -0.69 -2.04
C ASP A 58 1.11 -1.55 -3.32
N VAL A 59 0.68 -0.94 -4.43
CA VAL A 59 0.63 -1.57 -5.77
C VAL A 59 2.02 -1.94 -6.29
N HIS A 60 3.06 -1.20 -5.91
CA HIS A 60 4.43 -1.46 -6.37
C HIS A 60 4.97 -2.77 -5.79
N LYS A 61 4.54 -3.14 -4.57
CA LYS A 61 4.86 -4.41 -3.93
C LYS A 61 4.19 -5.62 -4.60
N ILE A 62 3.14 -5.40 -5.39
CA ILE A 62 2.46 -6.46 -6.13
C ILE A 62 3.18 -6.75 -7.45
N HIS A 63 3.32 -8.04 -7.78
CA HIS A 63 3.89 -8.54 -9.01
C HIS A 63 3.04 -8.11 -10.22
N LYS A 64 3.71 -7.77 -11.34
CA LYS A 64 3.09 -7.21 -12.56
C LYS A 64 1.83 -7.95 -13.04
N ASN A 65 1.81 -9.28 -12.94
CA ASN A 65 0.67 -10.12 -13.36
C ASN A 65 -0.59 -9.92 -12.49
N TYR A 66 -0.43 -9.44 -11.26
CA TYR A 66 -1.51 -9.25 -10.29
C TYR A 66 -1.86 -7.78 -10.06
N ARG A 67 -1.02 -6.82 -10.51
CA ARG A 67 -1.25 -5.37 -10.31
C ARG A 67 -2.60 -4.90 -10.84
N ARG A 68 -2.99 -5.33 -12.04
CA ARG A 68 -4.30 -4.98 -12.62
C ARG A 68 -5.45 -5.44 -11.72
N ARG A 69 -5.39 -6.69 -11.25
CA ARG A 69 -6.42 -7.27 -10.36
C ARG A 69 -6.43 -6.61 -8.98
N PHE A 70 -5.27 -6.19 -8.49
CA PHE A 70 -5.17 -5.43 -7.24
C PHE A 70 -5.94 -4.11 -7.36
N LEU A 71 -5.68 -3.33 -8.41
CA LEU A 71 -6.38 -2.07 -8.65
C LEU A 71 -7.89 -2.26 -8.90
N GLU A 72 -8.26 -3.25 -9.73
CA GLU A 72 -9.66 -3.61 -9.96
C GLU A 72 -10.38 -4.04 -8.67
N PHE A 73 -9.69 -4.74 -7.76
CA PHE A 73 -10.28 -5.13 -6.49
C PHE A 73 -10.56 -3.91 -5.61
N TRP A 74 -9.56 -3.05 -5.41
CA TRP A 74 -9.69 -1.89 -4.53
C TRP A 74 -10.63 -0.81 -5.09
N SER A 75 -10.87 -0.76 -6.41
CA SER A 75 -11.88 0.14 -6.97
C SER A 75 -13.32 -0.20 -6.58
N PHE A 76 -13.58 -1.43 -6.11
CA PHE A 76 -14.90 -1.85 -5.63
C PHE A 76 -15.05 -1.75 -4.11
N VAL A 77 -14.00 -1.35 -3.39
CA VAL A 77 -14.01 -1.25 -1.93
C VAL A 77 -14.10 0.22 -1.54
N GLU A 78 -15.06 0.54 -0.68
CA GLU A 78 -15.12 1.86 -0.06
C GLU A 78 -14.13 1.93 1.10
N ILE A 79 -12.97 2.52 0.85
CA ILE A 79 -11.90 2.66 1.83
C ILE A 79 -12.24 3.82 2.78
N ARG A 80 -12.36 3.51 4.08
CA ARG A 80 -12.63 4.46 5.16
C ARG A 80 -11.53 4.42 6.21
N GLU A 81 -11.80 4.95 7.40
CA GLU A 81 -10.85 4.96 8.52
C GLU A 81 -10.47 3.54 8.99
N PRO A 82 -9.33 3.38 9.69
CA PRO A 82 -8.80 2.07 10.09
C PRO A 82 -9.71 1.26 11.03
N ASP A 83 -10.51 1.95 11.84
CA ASP A 83 -11.45 1.34 12.79
C ASP A 83 -12.84 1.10 12.17
N GLU A 84 -13.06 1.61 10.95
CA GLU A 84 -14.34 1.49 10.24
C GLU A 84 -14.36 0.28 9.31
N CYS A 85 -15.55 -0.27 9.08
CA CYS A 85 -15.71 -1.32 8.10
C CYS A 85 -15.63 -0.76 6.68
N TRP A 86 -14.86 -1.43 5.82
CA TRP A 86 -14.79 -1.08 4.39
C TRP A 86 -15.80 -1.94 3.63
N GLU A 87 -16.79 -1.30 3.01
CA GLU A 87 -17.86 -2.00 2.32
C GLU A 87 -17.46 -2.44 0.91
N TRP A 88 -18.01 -3.58 0.48
CA TRP A 88 -17.81 -4.13 -0.85
C TRP A 88 -18.98 -3.77 -1.77
N HIS A 89 -18.69 -3.02 -2.83
CA HIS A 89 -19.65 -2.58 -3.84
C HIS A 89 -19.57 -3.38 -5.15
N GLY A 90 -18.79 -4.47 -5.18
CA GLY A 90 -18.66 -5.34 -6.33
C GLY A 90 -19.72 -6.44 -6.37
N ASN A 91 -19.42 -7.51 -7.12
CA ASN A 91 -20.39 -8.61 -7.30
C ASN A 91 -20.69 -9.36 -6.00
N THR A 92 -21.96 -9.74 -5.84
CA THR A 92 -22.48 -10.57 -4.75
C THR A 92 -23.26 -11.75 -5.30
N HIS A 93 -23.21 -12.89 -4.62
CA HIS A 93 -24.01 -14.04 -4.99
C HIS A 93 -25.48 -13.78 -4.61
N SER A 94 -26.39 -13.84 -5.58
CA SER A 94 -27.81 -13.55 -5.38
C SER A 94 -28.51 -14.41 -4.32
N LYS A 95 -28.05 -15.66 -4.10
CA LYS A 95 -28.67 -16.59 -3.15
C LYS A 95 -28.08 -16.54 -1.73
N SER A 96 -26.76 -16.39 -1.61
CA SER A 96 -26.06 -16.44 -0.32
C SER A 96 -25.69 -15.05 0.22
N ASN A 97 -25.99 -13.99 -0.55
CA ASN A 97 -25.54 -12.62 -0.32
C ASN A 97 -24.02 -12.49 -0.08
N SER A 98 -23.24 -13.49 -0.49
CA SER A 98 -21.81 -13.51 -0.23
C SER A 98 -21.05 -12.76 -1.32
N THR A 99 -20.25 -11.79 -0.89
CA THR A 99 -19.37 -10.97 -1.73
C THR A 99 -18.29 -11.84 -2.38
N TYR A 100 -18.01 -11.68 -3.67
CA TYR A 100 -16.96 -12.44 -4.33
C TYR A 100 -16.16 -11.62 -5.35
N PHE A 101 -14.92 -12.02 -5.56
CA PHE A 101 -14.04 -11.47 -6.58
C PHE A 101 -13.32 -12.59 -7.34
N ALA A 102 -13.10 -12.37 -8.63
CA ALA A 102 -12.44 -13.34 -9.50
C ALA A 102 -10.92 -13.30 -9.28
N MET A 103 -10.37 -14.34 -8.65
CA MET A 103 -8.93 -14.48 -8.39
C MET A 103 -8.47 -15.89 -8.77
N PRO A 104 -7.67 -16.08 -9.84
CA PRO A 104 -7.11 -17.38 -10.18
C PRO A 104 -6.05 -17.78 -9.15
N ARG A 105 -6.11 -19.04 -8.69
CA ARG A 105 -5.15 -19.61 -7.74
C ARG A 105 -4.59 -20.91 -8.31
N HIS A 106 -3.31 -21.16 -8.11
CA HIS A 106 -2.66 -22.36 -8.65
C HIS A 106 -3.14 -23.67 -8.00
N TRP A 107 -3.60 -23.61 -6.75
CA TRP A 107 -3.99 -24.78 -5.96
C TRP A 107 -5.49 -25.10 -6.03
N SER A 108 -6.28 -24.34 -6.80
CA SER A 108 -7.72 -24.56 -6.89
C SER A 108 -8.24 -24.22 -8.27
N ARG A 109 -9.15 -25.07 -8.77
CA ARG A 109 -9.88 -24.84 -10.02
C ARG A 109 -10.92 -23.72 -9.88
N ALA A 110 -11.35 -23.42 -8.65
CA ALA A 110 -12.26 -22.33 -8.37
C ALA A 110 -11.57 -20.98 -8.62
N ARG A 111 -12.23 -20.12 -9.40
CA ARG A 111 -11.73 -18.78 -9.76
C ARG A 111 -12.36 -17.66 -8.97
N GLN A 112 -13.28 -17.95 -8.07
CA GLN A 112 -14.02 -16.97 -7.28
C GLN A 112 -13.76 -17.20 -5.79
N TYR A 113 -13.41 -16.12 -5.09
CA TYR A 113 -13.15 -16.13 -3.66
C TYR A 113 -13.87 -14.97 -3.00
N SER A 114 -14.18 -15.12 -1.71
CA SER A 114 -14.83 -14.06 -0.94
C SER A 114 -14.01 -12.77 -0.96
N ALA A 115 -14.63 -11.62 -1.19
CA ALA A 115 -13.94 -10.33 -1.28
C ALA A 115 -13.02 -10.04 -0.07
N PRO A 116 -13.44 -10.27 1.19
CA PRO A 116 -12.56 -10.06 2.34
C PRO A 116 -11.28 -10.91 2.32
N ARG A 117 -11.35 -12.12 1.75
CA ARG A 117 -10.19 -13.00 1.61
C ARG A 117 -9.22 -12.48 0.57
N VAL A 118 -9.73 -11.89 -0.51
CA VAL A 118 -8.89 -11.25 -1.53
C VAL A 118 -8.23 -9.99 -0.96
N ALA A 119 -8.96 -9.18 -0.18
CA ALA A 119 -8.38 -8.04 0.55
C ALA A 119 -7.23 -8.50 1.46
N PHE A 120 -7.44 -9.58 2.22
CA PHE A 120 -6.41 -10.16 3.09
C PHE A 120 -5.16 -10.57 2.30
N TRP A 121 -5.35 -11.25 1.16
CA TRP A 121 -4.22 -11.66 0.32
C TRP A 121 -3.43 -10.50 -0.25
N PHE A 122 -4.09 -9.39 -0.60
CA PHE A 122 -3.43 -8.23 -1.17
C PHE A 122 -2.75 -7.33 -0.13
N THR A 123 -2.98 -7.55 1.16
CA THR A 123 -2.49 -6.67 2.23
C THR A 123 -1.50 -7.34 3.16
N TRP A 124 -1.96 -8.44 3.77
CA TRP A 124 -1.20 -9.23 4.73
C TRP A 124 -0.32 -10.27 4.07
N GLY A 125 -0.71 -10.73 2.89
CA GLY A 125 0.04 -11.74 2.16
C GLY A 125 -0.76 -12.98 1.79
N ASP A 126 -0.15 -13.77 0.93
CA ASP A 126 -0.74 -15.00 0.44
C ASP A 126 -0.73 -16.15 1.47
N ILE A 127 -1.81 -16.24 2.25
CA ILE A 127 -2.09 -17.29 3.24
C ILE A 127 -2.71 -18.57 2.66
N GLY A 128 -2.81 -18.70 1.32
CA GLY A 128 -3.33 -19.90 0.67
C GLY A 128 -4.74 -20.30 1.14
N ARG A 129 -4.90 -21.52 1.64
CA ARG A 129 -6.18 -22.12 2.08
C ARG A 129 -6.56 -21.82 3.54
N LEU A 130 -5.72 -21.11 4.30
CA LEU A 130 -5.99 -20.86 5.72
C LEU A 130 -7.32 -20.10 5.94
N PRO A 131 -8.19 -20.52 6.88
CA PRO A 131 -9.44 -19.83 7.13
C PRO A 131 -9.17 -18.48 7.81
N ILE A 132 -9.96 -17.46 7.46
CA ILE A 132 -9.93 -16.14 8.08
C ILE A 132 -11.19 -15.93 8.90
N LYS A 133 -11.08 -15.15 9.98
CA LYS A 133 -12.20 -14.77 10.84
C LYS A 133 -12.26 -13.26 10.99
N PRO A 134 -13.46 -12.65 10.94
CA PRO A 134 -13.63 -11.23 11.18
C PRO A 134 -13.54 -10.94 12.68
N VAL A 135 -12.93 -9.82 13.03
CA VAL A 135 -12.87 -9.26 14.39
C VAL A 135 -14.01 -8.26 14.62
N CYS A 136 -14.40 -7.52 13.58
CA CYS A 136 -15.47 -6.51 13.63
C CYS A 136 -16.91 -7.07 13.64
N GLY A 137 -17.08 -8.39 13.49
CA GLY A 137 -18.41 -9.03 13.40
C GLY A 137 -19.09 -8.92 12.02
N ASN A 138 -18.63 -8.05 11.12
CA ASN A 138 -19.13 -7.97 9.75
C ASN A 138 -18.38 -8.95 8.81
N ASN A 139 -19.12 -9.92 8.26
CA ASN A 139 -18.58 -10.93 7.33
C ASN A 139 -18.24 -10.38 5.93
N HIS A 140 -18.68 -9.18 5.59
CA HIS A 140 -18.49 -8.54 4.28
C HIS A 140 -17.43 -7.44 4.29
N CYS A 141 -16.90 -7.09 5.46
CA CYS A 141 -15.89 -6.06 5.62
C CYS A 141 -14.63 -6.40 4.82
N CYS A 142 -14.09 -5.46 4.03
CA CYS A 142 -12.84 -5.60 3.30
C CYS A 142 -11.64 -4.93 3.99
N ASN A 143 -11.83 -4.32 5.17
CA ASN A 143 -10.74 -3.71 5.92
C ASN A 143 -9.77 -4.80 6.42
N PRO A 144 -8.50 -4.81 6.00
CA PRO A 144 -7.56 -5.86 6.36
C PRO A 144 -7.26 -5.93 7.87
N LEU A 145 -7.41 -4.84 8.62
CA LEU A 145 -7.20 -4.81 10.07
C LEU A 145 -8.31 -5.55 10.83
N HIS A 146 -9.48 -5.73 10.19
CA HIS A 146 -10.64 -6.38 10.79
C HIS A 146 -10.67 -7.89 10.58
N TRP A 147 -9.59 -8.50 10.07
CA TRP A 147 -9.50 -9.94 9.81
C TRP A 147 -8.27 -10.57 10.45
N ARG A 148 -8.41 -11.84 10.87
CA ARG A 148 -7.28 -12.67 11.31
C ARG A 148 -7.32 -14.04 10.66
N ALA A 149 -6.16 -14.53 10.23
CA ALA A 149 -5.98 -15.91 9.79
C ALA A 149 -5.92 -16.86 11.00
N LYS A 150 -6.62 -17.99 10.92
CA LYS A 150 -6.58 -19.04 11.95
C LYS A 150 -5.27 -19.81 11.85
N GLY A 151 -4.61 -20.09 12.97
CA GLY A 151 -3.38 -20.90 13.02
C GLY A 151 -2.10 -20.12 12.74
N VAL A 152 -2.16 -18.79 12.60
CA VAL A 152 -0.98 -17.92 12.52
C VAL A 152 -1.09 -16.86 13.61
N PRO A 153 -0.07 -16.63 14.45
CA PRO A 153 -0.12 -15.56 15.43
C PRO A 153 -0.05 -14.20 14.72
N HIS A 154 -0.99 -13.30 15.03
CA HIS A 154 -1.04 -11.95 14.48
C HIS A 154 -0.56 -10.98 15.54
N TYR A 155 0.67 -10.51 15.40
CA TYR A 155 1.23 -9.51 16.30
C TYR A 155 0.90 -8.12 15.74
N HIS A 156 -0.24 -7.57 16.17
CA HIS A 156 -0.52 -6.15 15.97
C HIS A 156 0.20 -5.40 17.09
N VAL A 157 1.36 -4.83 16.80
CA VAL A 157 1.85 -3.73 17.64
C VAL A 157 0.80 -2.63 17.50
N ASN A 158 0.24 -2.14 18.61
CA ASN A 158 -0.64 -0.97 18.64
C ASN A 158 0.08 0.19 17.93
N ARG A 159 -0.20 0.33 16.63
CA ARG A 159 0.33 1.37 15.79
C ARG A 159 -0.89 2.13 15.33
N HIS A 160 -1.04 3.35 15.81
CA HIS A 160 -1.73 4.36 15.03
C HIS A 160 -1.23 4.22 13.60
N MET A 161 -2.13 4.21 12.62
CA MET A 161 -1.73 4.19 11.22
C MET A 161 -0.89 5.44 10.98
N GLN A 162 0.44 5.30 11.08
CA GLN A 162 1.35 6.36 10.71
C GLN A 162 1.17 6.49 9.21
N LYS A 163 0.62 7.63 8.78
CA LYS A 163 0.69 8.06 7.39
C LYS A 163 2.17 8.28 7.09
N ILE A 164 2.84 7.21 6.67
CA ILE A 164 4.19 7.31 6.13
C ILE A 164 4.00 7.87 4.73
N ASP A 165 4.28 9.16 4.59
CA ASP A 165 4.44 9.78 3.28
C ASP A 165 5.69 9.15 2.65
N LEU A 166 5.50 8.33 1.60
CA LEU A 166 6.56 7.56 0.97
C LEU A 166 7.55 8.45 0.19
N GLU A 167 7.32 9.75 0.13
CA GLU A 167 8.14 10.70 -0.62
C GLU A 167 8.72 11.86 0.20
N PHE A 168 8.95 11.74 1.51
CA PHE A 168 9.96 12.61 2.14
C PHE A 168 11.37 12.06 1.94
N SER A 169 11.79 11.98 0.68
CA SER A 169 13.21 11.83 0.33
C SER A 169 13.73 13.21 -0.04
N SER A 170 14.38 13.89 0.91
CA SER A 170 15.11 15.12 0.63
C SER A 170 16.05 14.96 -0.55
N ASN A 171 16.64 13.78 -0.71
CA ASN A 171 17.65 13.51 -1.73
C ASN A 171 17.02 13.36 -3.13
N LYS A 172 15.84 12.74 -3.26
CA LYS A 172 15.13 12.65 -4.54
C LYS A 172 14.64 14.04 -4.95
N LEU A 173 14.05 14.80 -4.02
CA LEU A 173 13.63 16.17 -4.25
C LEU A 173 14.81 17.08 -4.60
N GLN A 174 15.94 16.96 -3.90
CA GLN A 174 17.18 17.68 -4.20
C GLN A 174 17.70 17.35 -5.61
N HIS A 175 17.72 16.08 -5.97
CA HIS A 175 18.20 15.63 -7.29
C HIS A 175 17.28 16.11 -8.42
N GLU A 176 15.96 15.98 -8.28
CA GLU A 176 14.99 16.47 -9.27
C GLU A 176 14.99 18.00 -9.37
N THR A 177 15.12 18.70 -8.25
CA THR A 177 15.25 20.17 -8.22
C THR A 177 16.53 20.61 -8.93
N GLN A 178 17.65 19.92 -8.69
CA GLN A 178 18.91 20.23 -9.35
C GLN A 178 18.84 20.00 -10.86
N LEU A 179 18.31 18.84 -11.30
CA LEU A 179 18.07 18.53 -12.71
C LEU A 179 17.15 19.58 -13.38
N PHE A 180 16.10 20.01 -12.68
CA PHE A 180 15.19 21.05 -13.17
C PHE A 180 15.89 22.40 -13.34
N LEU A 181 16.71 22.81 -12.38
CA LEU A 181 17.48 24.06 -12.43
C LEU A 181 18.51 24.04 -13.57
N GLU A 182 19.26 22.95 -13.72
CA GLU A 182 20.24 22.75 -14.81
C GLU A 182 19.54 22.79 -16.18
N THR A 183 18.46 22.01 -16.35
CA THR A 183 17.68 21.99 -17.60
C THR A 183 17.08 23.37 -17.93
N THR A 184 16.63 24.12 -16.93
CA THR A 184 16.04 25.46 -17.13
C THR A 184 17.10 26.50 -17.48
N LEU A 185 18.30 26.41 -16.88
CA LEU A 185 19.44 27.25 -17.22
C LEU A 185 19.88 27.04 -18.68
N GLU A 186 19.95 25.78 -19.12
CA GLU A 186 20.35 25.43 -20.49
C GLU A 186 19.32 25.84 -21.55
N ARG A 187 18.01 25.72 -21.24
CA ARG A 187 16.93 25.98 -22.22
C ARG A 187 16.47 27.43 -22.28
N ASP A 188 16.39 28.14 -21.15
CA ASP A 188 15.89 29.52 -21.09
C ASP A 188 16.54 30.32 -19.94
N PRO A 189 17.69 30.97 -20.20
CA PRO A 189 18.48 31.64 -19.17
C PRO A 189 17.76 32.83 -18.53
N LYS A 190 16.83 33.50 -19.25
CA LYS A 190 16.06 34.64 -18.70
C LYS A 190 15.05 34.18 -17.66
N ARG A 191 14.41 33.03 -17.89
CA ARG A 191 13.46 32.43 -16.95
C ARG A 191 14.17 31.90 -15.70
N PHE A 192 15.36 31.36 -15.86
CA PHE A 192 16.22 30.94 -14.75
C PHE A 192 16.62 32.12 -13.84
N GLU A 193 17.04 33.25 -14.42
CA GLU A 193 17.40 34.45 -13.65
C GLU A 193 16.20 34.99 -12.83
N LYS A 194 14.99 34.91 -13.39
CA LYS A 194 13.75 35.28 -12.69
C LYS A 194 13.45 34.35 -11.50
N LEU A 195 13.65 33.04 -11.66
CA LEU A 195 13.49 32.04 -10.60
C LEU A 195 14.52 32.23 -9.49
N GLN A 196 15.79 32.51 -9.83
CA GLN A 196 16.82 32.80 -8.85
C GLN A 196 16.53 34.07 -8.04
N LYS A 197 16.10 35.15 -8.69
CA LYS A 197 15.70 36.40 -8.00
C LYS A 197 14.55 36.16 -7.03
N ALA A 198 13.53 35.40 -7.44
CA ALA A 198 12.39 35.05 -6.58
C ALA A 198 12.81 34.19 -5.37
N ASN A 199 13.68 33.20 -5.57
CA ASN A 199 14.19 32.36 -4.49
C ASN A 199 15.05 33.15 -3.50
N LYS A 200 15.90 34.05 -4.00
CA LYS A 200 16.74 34.92 -3.15
C LYS A 200 15.87 35.84 -2.28
N LEU A 201 14.86 36.47 -2.88
CA LEU A 201 13.89 37.33 -2.20
C LEU A 201 13.15 36.57 -1.08
N TRP A 202 12.75 35.32 -1.35
CA TRP A 202 12.11 34.45 -0.36
C TRP A 202 13.05 34.07 0.79
N ILE A 203 14.30 33.75 0.49
CA ILE A 203 15.32 33.42 1.50
C ILE A 203 15.64 34.64 2.38
N ASP A 204 15.88 35.80 1.76
CA ASP A 204 16.16 37.05 2.47
C ASP A 204 14.97 37.47 3.36
N PHE A 205 13.74 37.31 2.87
CA PHE A 205 12.53 37.54 3.67
C PHE A 205 12.41 36.58 4.85
N ARG A 206 12.71 35.29 4.66
CA ARG A 206 12.64 34.28 5.72
C ARG A 206 13.69 34.51 6.82
N LEU A 207 14.91 34.89 6.43
CA LEU A 207 16.00 35.20 7.36
C LEU A 207 15.73 36.45 8.20
N ASN A 208 14.98 37.41 7.65
CA ASN A 208 14.59 38.64 8.36
C ASN A 208 13.32 38.48 9.23
N SER A 209 12.69 37.30 9.24
CA SER A 209 11.41 37.06 9.91
C SER A 209 11.54 36.06 11.08
N ASP A 210 11.49 36.55 12.32
CA ASP A 210 11.61 35.71 13.53
C ASP A 210 10.34 34.91 13.90
N LYS A 211 9.26 35.03 13.11
CA LYS A 211 7.96 34.38 13.37
C LYS A 211 7.51 33.50 12.20
N PRO A 212 6.52 32.59 12.39
CA PRO A 212 5.96 31.79 11.31
C PRO A 212 5.38 32.69 10.22
N VAL A 213 5.84 32.50 8.98
CA VAL A 213 5.48 33.36 7.85
C VAL A 213 4.04 33.09 7.42
N GLN A 214 3.22 34.15 7.39
CA GLN A 214 1.87 34.12 6.80
C GLN A 214 1.95 34.47 5.30
N ILE A 215 1.07 33.87 4.50
CA ILE A 215 1.06 34.02 3.02
C ILE A 215 0.83 35.49 2.61
N GLU A 216 0.07 36.24 3.41
CA GLU A 216 -0.28 37.64 3.19
C GLU A 216 0.94 38.57 3.27
N ASP A 217 1.89 38.29 4.17
CA ASP A 217 3.12 39.09 4.33
C ASP A 217 4.09 38.89 3.17
N LEU A 218 4.10 37.68 2.59
CA LEU A 218 4.86 37.35 1.38
C LEU A 218 4.35 38.10 0.14
N ILE A 219 3.02 38.19 -0.01
CA ILE A 219 2.40 38.93 -1.12
C ILE A 219 2.71 40.43 -0.99
N ARG A 220 2.67 40.99 0.23
CA ARG A 220 3.04 42.40 0.48
C ARG A 220 4.51 42.70 0.21
N ALA A 221 5.42 41.81 0.59
CA ALA A 221 6.85 41.96 0.34
C ALA A 221 7.18 41.91 -1.16
N ALA A 222 6.56 40.97 -1.89
CA ALA A 222 6.72 40.85 -3.34
C ALA A 222 6.13 42.05 -4.11
N ALA A 223 5.00 42.61 -3.66
CA ALA A 223 4.42 43.81 -4.24
C ALA A 223 5.33 45.04 -4.04
N LYS A 224 5.93 45.17 -2.85
CA LYS A 224 6.83 46.28 -2.50
C LYS A 224 8.10 46.31 -3.36
N GLU A 225 8.69 45.16 -3.67
CA GLU A 225 9.87 45.10 -4.56
C GLU A 225 9.54 45.37 -6.03
N GLN A 226 8.31 45.09 -6.48
CA GLN A 226 7.86 45.40 -7.84
C GLN A 226 7.40 46.85 -8.02
N GLY A 227 7.49 47.68 -6.97
CA GLY A 227 7.08 49.09 -6.99
C GLY A 227 5.57 49.30 -7.11
N LEU A 228 4.77 48.25 -6.88
CA LEU A 228 3.31 48.31 -6.81
C LEU A 228 2.94 48.53 -5.34
N ASN A 229 2.46 49.72 -5.02
CA ASN A 229 1.98 50.02 -3.66
C ASN A 229 0.78 49.12 -3.33
N PRO A 230 0.68 48.60 -2.08
CA PRO A 230 -0.32 47.61 -1.71
C PRO A 230 -1.76 48.13 -1.80
#